data_AF-A0A8T3NFC7-F1
#
_entry.id   AF-A0A8T3NFC7-F1
#
_cell.length_a   1.000
_cell.length_b   1.000
_cell.length_c   1.000
_cell.angle_alpha   90.00
_cell.angle_beta   90.00
_cell.angle_gamma   90.00
#
_symmetry.space_group_name_H-M   'P 1'
#
loop_
_entity.id
_entity.type
_entity.pdbx_description
1 polymer ?
#
loop_
_entity_poly.entity_id
_entity_poly.type
_entity_poly.pdbx_seq_one_letter_code
_entity_poly.pdbx_strand_id
1 'polypeptide(L)'
;MAIGFKLITSVVIFAMMPSAHSAIFLIGMNWYWLVLPVVVLALPAMFWYRLMRVRARRRELIRAEWRVDPELDWNPAATHGTMK
;
A
#
# COMPACT_ATOMS: atom_id res chain seq x y z
N MET A 1 27.37 -18.14 0.73
CA MET A 1 27.57 -19.59 0.99
C MET A 1 26.35 -20.24 1.67
N ALA A 2 25.91 -19.80 2.86
CA ALA A 2 24.84 -20.48 3.61
C ALA A 2 23.43 -20.48 2.97
N ILE A 3 23.04 -19.38 2.30
CA ILE A 3 21.70 -19.26 1.68
C ILE A 3 21.54 -20.24 0.49
N GLY A 4 22.57 -20.33 -0.36
CA GLY A 4 22.57 -21.25 -1.50
C GLY A 4 22.50 -22.71 -1.05
N PHE A 5 23.26 -23.09 -0.02
CA PHE A 5 23.20 -24.44 0.54
C PHE A 5 21.82 -24.80 1.09
N LYS A 6 21.15 -23.88 1.80
CA LYS A 6 19.79 -24.10 2.33
C LYS A 6 18.74 -24.22 1.23
N LEU A 7 18.84 -23.40 0.18
CA LEU A 7 17.94 -23.48 -0.98
C LEU A 7 18.13 -24.80 -1.71
N ILE A 8 19.37 -25.20 -1.99
CA ILE A 8 19.69 -26.46 -2.67
C ILE A 8 19.18 -27.65 -1.86
N THR A 9 19.47 -27.71 -0.55
CA THR A 9 19.01 -28.81 0.31
C THR A 9 17.50 -28.85 0.43
N SER A 10 16.81 -27.71 0.55
CA SER A 10 15.34 -27.67 0.59
C SER A 10 14.71 -28.14 -0.73
N VAL A 11 15.28 -27.74 -1.87
CA VAL A 11 14.83 -28.20 -3.20
C VAL A 11 15.08 -29.69 -3.39
N VAL A 12 16.24 -30.20 -2.96
CA VAL A 12 16.57 -31.63 -3.02
C VAL A 12 15.62 -32.45 -2.14
N ILE A 13 15.34 -32.02 -0.91
CA ILE A 13 14.40 -32.69 -0.01
C ILE A 13 12.99 -32.73 -0.64
N PHE A 14 12.56 -31.60 -1.21
CA PHE A 14 11.26 -31.55 -1.90
C PHE A 14 11.21 -32.42 -3.15
N ALA A 15 12.30 -32.48 -3.92
CA ALA A 15 12.39 -33.32 -5.12
C ALA A 15 12.41 -34.82 -4.80
N MET A 16 12.99 -35.23 -3.66
CA MET A 16 13.00 -36.63 -3.24
C MET A 16 11.63 -37.12 -2.76
N MET A 17 10.82 -36.25 -2.17
CA MET A 17 9.46 -36.58 -1.75
C MET A 17 8.53 -35.39 -2.00
N PRO A 18 8.04 -35.22 -3.24
CA PRO A 18 7.11 -34.15 -3.58
C PRO A 18 5.73 -34.47 -3.01
N SER A 19 5.45 -33.95 -1.82
CA SER A 19 4.19 -34.13 -1.10
C SER A 19 3.73 -32.80 -0.50
N ALA A 20 2.43 -32.61 -0.37
CA ALA A 20 1.88 -31.44 0.32
C ALA A 20 2.37 -31.38 1.78
N HIS A 21 2.56 -32.53 2.43
CA HIS A 21 3.08 -32.59 3.80
C HIS A 21 4.54 -32.15 3.88
N SER A 22 5.39 -32.57 2.92
CA SER A 22 6.79 -32.15 2.90
C SER A 22 6.93 -30.67 2.55
N ALA A 23 6.07 -30.12 1.68
CA ALA A 23 6.01 -28.69 1.41
C ALA A 23 5.68 -27.87 2.66
N ILE A 24 4.61 -28.23 3.38
CA ILE A 24 4.19 -27.53 4.61
C ILE A 24 5.28 -27.63 5.69
N PHE A 25 5.91 -28.80 5.84
CA PHE A 25 6.99 -29.00 6.79
C PHE A 25 8.23 -28.13 6.47
N LEU A 26 8.63 -28.07 5.19
CA LEU A 26 9.75 -27.24 4.74
C LEU A 26 9.46 -25.75 4.90
N ILE A 27 8.24 -25.30 4.60
CA ILE A 27 7.79 -23.92 4.81
C ILE A 27 7.76 -23.59 6.31
N GLY A 28 7.20 -24.47 7.13
CA GLY A 28 7.14 -24.30 8.59
C GLY A 28 8.53 -24.24 9.21
N MET A 29 9.47 -25.06 8.75
CA MET A 29 10.85 -25.05 9.25
C MET A 29 11.64 -23.82 8.81
N ASN A 30 11.30 -23.22 7.67
CA ASN A 30 11.97 -22.03 7.11
C ASN A 30 11.13 -20.74 7.25
N TRP A 31 10.11 -20.75 8.10
CA TRP A 31 9.13 -19.66 8.24
C TRP A 31 9.80 -18.29 8.47
N TYR A 32 10.85 -18.25 9.29
CA TYR A 32 11.59 -17.04 9.62
C TYR A 32 12.25 -16.38 8.41
N TRP A 33 12.72 -17.17 7.43
CA TRP A 33 13.28 -16.65 6.17
C TRP A 33 12.22 -16.09 5.23
N LEU A 34 10.96 -16.52 5.37
CA LEU A 34 9.84 -15.98 4.59
C LEU A 34 9.26 -14.74 5.24
N VAL A 35 9.13 -14.73 6.57
CA VAL A 35 8.58 -13.60 7.32
C VAL A 35 9.51 -12.38 7.26
N LEU A 36 10.82 -12.57 7.39
CA LEU A 36 11.78 -11.47 7.39
C LEU A 36 11.72 -10.57 6.13
N PRO A 37 11.81 -11.09 4.90
CA PRO A 37 11.70 -10.26 3.69
C PRO A 37 10.31 -9.66 3.55
N VAL A 38 9.25 -10.37 3.94
CA VAL A 38 7.89 -9.82 3.93
C VAL A 38 7.80 -8.59 4.84
N VAL A 39 8.33 -8.66 6.06
CA VAL A 39 8.35 -7.51 6.99
C VAL A 39 9.21 -6.37 6.45
N VAL A 40 10.39 -6.67 5.93
CA VAL A 40 11.32 -5.69 5.36
C VAL A 40 10.71 -4.96 4.17
N LEU A 41 9.89 -5.63 3.35
CA LEU A 41 9.19 -5.00 2.23
C LEU A 41 7.87 -4.33 2.65
N ALA A 42 7.16 -4.89 3.62
CA ALA A 42 5.87 -4.37 4.08
C ALA A 42 6.01 -3.01 4.76
N LEU A 43 7.07 -2.79 5.55
CA LEU A 43 7.31 -1.50 6.22
C LEU A 43 7.45 -0.33 5.24
N PRO A 44 8.37 -0.33 4.25
CA PRO A 44 8.48 0.74 3.28
C PRO A 44 7.26 0.83 2.37
N ALA A 45 6.64 -0.30 2.00
CA ALA A 45 5.41 -0.31 1.20
C ALA A 45 4.26 0.39 1.95
N MET A 46 4.08 0.11 3.23
CA MET A 46 3.05 0.74 4.06
C MET A 46 3.34 2.24 4.24
N PHE A 47 4.61 2.61 4.44
CA PHE A 47 5.02 4.02 4.50
C PHE A 47 4.70 4.77 3.20
N TRP A 48 5.04 4.18 2.05
CA TRP A 48 4.72 4.73 0.73
C TRP A 48 3.22 4.85 0.50
N TYR A 49 2.46 3.81 0.86
CA TYR A 49 1.01 3.83 0.75
C TYR A 49 0.40 4.97 1.57
N ARG A 50 0.86 5.18 2.81
CA ARG A 50 0.42 6.31 3.63
C ARG A 50 0.74 7.65 2.97
N LEU A 51 1.94 7.80 2.42
CA LEU A 51 2.36 9.02 1.73
C LEU A 51 1.48 9.29 0.49
N MET A 52 1.22 8.27 -0.33
CA MET A 52 0.35 8.36 -1.50
C MET A 52 -1.08 8.77 -1.11
N ARG A 53 -1.61 8.20 -0.02
CA ARG A 53 -2.95 8.53 0.51
C ARG A 53 -3.03 9.99 0.95
N VAL A 54 -2.04 10.49 1.69
CA VAL A 54 -2.01 11.91 2.12
C VAL A 54 -1.91 12.85 0.91
N ARG A 55 -1.07 12.51 -0.08
CA ARG A 55 -0.96 13.30 -1.32
C ARG A 55 -2.26 13.29 -2.13
N ALA A 56 -2.97 12.17 -2.17
CA ALA A 56 -4.28 12.11 -2.81
C ALA A 56 -5.28 13.03 -2.11
N ARG A 57 -5.35 12.98 -0.77
CA ARG A 57 -6.25 13.85 0.01
C ARG A 57 -5.92 15.33 -0.16
N ARG A 58 -4.63 15.69 -0.19
CA ARG A 58 -4.21 17.08 -0.44
C ARG A 58 -4.70 17.59 -1.80
N ARG A 59 -4.59 16.78 -2.85
CA ARG A 59 -5.09 17.14 -4.20
C ARG A 59 -6.61 17.31 -4.24
N GLU A 60 -7.33 16.55 -3.42
CA GLU A 60 -8.79 16.66 -3.30
C GLU A 60 -9.18 17.97 -2.62
N LEU A 61 -8.51 18.33 -1.51
CA LEU A 61 -8.76 19.60 -0.81
C LEU A 61 -8.45 20.82 -1.67
N ILE A 62 -7.31 20.81 -2.38
CA ILE A 62 -6.98 21.88 -3.33
C ILE A 62 -8.08 21.99 -4.39
N ARG A 63 -8.54 20.88 -4.98
CA ARG A 63 -9.64 20.93 -5.94
C ARG A 63 -10.95 21.48 -5.36
N ALA A 64 -11.21 21.26 -4.08
CA ALA A 64 -12.38 21.81 -3.40
C ALA A 64 -12.26 23.32 -3.19
N GLU A 65 -11.07 23.85 -2.88
CA GLU A 65 -10.83 25.30 -2.78
C GLU A 65 -11.14 26.05 -4.09
N TRP A 66 -10.86 25.43 -5.25
CA TRP A 66 -11.17 26.00 -6.56
C TRP A 66 -12.62 25.76 -7.02
N ARG A 67 -13.40 24.95 -6.30
CA ARG A 67 -14.85 24.86 -6.43
C ARG A 67 -15.49 25.78 -5.40
N VAL A 68 -15.28 27.09 -5.55
CA VAL A 68 -16.08 28.07 -4.83
C VAL A 68 -17.45 28.06 -5.52
N ASP A 69 -18.48 27.61 -4.82
CA ASP A 69 -19.86 27.72 -5.31
C ASP A 69 -20.13 29.21 -5.57
N PRO A 70 -20.51 29.62 -6.80
CA PRO A 70 -20.85 31.00 -7.14
C PRO A 70 -22.20 31.46 -6.55
N GLU A 71 -22.63 30.79 -5.48
CA GLU A 71 -23.84 31.09 -4.71
C GLU A 71 -23.48 31.55 -3.28
N LEU A 72 -22.23 31.32 -2.83
CA LEU A 72 -21.71 31.76 -1.53
C LEU A 72 -20.98 33.10 -1.59
N ASP A 73 -20.85 33.71 -2.78
CA ASP A 73 -20.55 35.12 -2.98
C ASP A 73 -21.83 35.98 -2.92
N TRP A 74 -22.81 35.56 -2.10
CA TRP A 74 -23.91 36.39 -1.63
C TRP A 74 -23.35 37.64 -0.93
N ASN A 75 -23.02 38.63 -1.75
CA ASN A 75 -22.71 39.98 -1.36
C ASN A 75 -24.04 40.74 -1.30
N PRO A 76 -24.62 40.96 -0.11
CA PRO A 76 -25.87 41.71 0.01
C PRO A 76 -25.74 43.14 -0.56
N ALA A 77 -24.54 43.68 -0.72
CA ALA A 77 -24.30 45.01 -1.30
C ALA A 77 -24.33 45.06 -2.84
N ALA A 78 -24.35 43.91 -3.53
CA ALA A 78 -24.44 43.85 -4.99
C ALA A 78 -25.89 43.91 -5.52
N THR A 79 -26.89 43.94 -4.63
CA THR A 79 -28.32 43.88 -5.00
C THR A 79 -28.96 45.23 -5.35
N HIS A 80 -28.18 46.29 -5.55
CA HIS A 80 -28.70 47.53 -6.13
C HIS A 80 -28.72 47.48 -7.66
N GLY A 81 -29.88 47.11 -8.21
CA GLY A 81 -30.18 47.17 -9.64
C GLY A 81 -30.54 45.77 -10.15
N THR A 82 -31.79 45.40 -10.22
CA THR A 82 -32.71 45.96 -11.20
C THR A 82 -34.15 45.71 -10.74
N MET A 83 -34.89 46.80 -10.50
CA MET A 83 -36.35 46.75 -10.58
C MET A 83 -36.72 46.62 -12.06
N LYS A 84 -37.43 45.54 -12.41
CA LYS A 84 -38.41 45.52 -13.51
C LYS A 84 -39.52 44.54 -13.15
#